data_AF-A0A9D1TI99-F1
#
_entry.id   AF-A0A9D1TI99-F1
#
_cell.length_a   1.000
_cell.length_b   1.000
_cell.length_c   1.000
_cell.angle_alpha   90.00
_cell.angle_beta   90.00
_cell.angle_gamma   90.00
#
_symmetry.space_group_name_H-M   'P 1'
#
loop_
_entity.id
_entity.type
_entity.pdbx_description
1 polymer ?
#
loop_
_entity_poly.entity_id
_entity_poly.type
_entity_poly.pdbx_seq_one_letter_code
_entity_poly.pdbx_strand_id
1 'polypeptide(L)'
;MDKQNISFSVKAKEELCRVPINKNCCAVAELYGIFLYANTFDLKQIRIKTELTSVAKRITMLIEKVFNVHIEIKNIGQRLVIEINDDKLLEKIMTEFGYDTKPYISYPLNRNMVEQDCCAASFLRGVFLISGSVASPDKKSHLEIKCSHIALCRQVISLMLDLGIEPKMLT
;
A
#
# COMPACT_ATOMS: atom_id res chain seq x y z
N MET A 1 -24.58 0.73 -23.52
CA MET A 1 -23.86 0.33 -22.30
C MET A 1 -22.38 0.29 -22.64
N ASP A 2 -21.71 1.43 -22.48
CA ASP A 2 -20.31 1.57 -22.86
C ASP A 2 -19.43 0.67 -21.99
N LYS A 3 -18.77 -0.30 -22.62
CA LYS A 3 -17.62 -1.00 -22.03
C LYS A 3 -16.53 0.04 -21.85
N GLN A 4 -16.49 0.66 -20.68
CA GLN A 4 -15.37 1.50 -20.27
C GLN A 4 -14.11 0.65 -20.43
N ASN A 5 -13.18 1.11 -21.28
CA ASN A 5 -11.99 0.35 -21.66
C ASN A 5 -11.05 0.32 -20.45
N ILE A 6 -11.23 -0.65 -19.54
CA ILE A 6 -10.47 -0.77 -18.29
C ILE A 6 -8.99 -0.91 -18.62
N SER A 7 -8.16 -0.03 -18.06
CA SER A 7 -6.71 -0.03 -18.33
C SER A 7 -6.03 -1.31 -17.83
N PHE A 8 -4.91 -1.67 -18.45
CA PHE A 8 -4.12 -2.83 -18.03
C PHE A 8 -3.72 -2.76 -16.55
N SER A 9 -3.33 -1.57 -16.08
CA SER A 9 -3.01 -1.31 -14.67
C SER A 9 -4.18 -1.63 -13.73
N VAL A 10 -5.41 -1.27 -14.09
CA VAL A 10 -6.58 -1.59 -13.27
C VAL A 10 -6.80 -3.10 -13.19
N LYS A 11 -6.69 -3.82 -14.32
CA LYS A 11 -6.80 -5.28 -14.36
C LYS A 11 -5.74 -5.95 -13.47
N ALA A 12 -4.49 -5.50 -13.55
CA ALA A 12 -3.41 -6.01 -12.71
C ALA A 12 -3.68 -5.78 -11.21
N LYS A 13 -4.17 -4.60 -10.82
CA LYS A 13 -4.55 -4.32 -9.43
C LYS A 13 -5.72 -5.19 -8.96
N GLU A 14 -6.73 -5.39 -9.80
CA GLU A 14 -7.87 -6.26 -9.48
C GLU A 14 -7.44 -7.72 -9.29
N GLU A 15 -6.52 -8.22 -10.12
CA GLU A 15 -5.95 -9.55 -9.99
C GLU A 15 -5.16 -9.70 -8.68
N LEU A 16 -4.28 -8.74 -8.38
CA LEU A 16 -3.54 -8.71 -7.11
C LEU A 16 -4.49 -8.66 -5.91
N CYS A 17 -5.66 -8.02 -6.05
CA CYS A 17 -6.65 -7.98 -4.98
C CYS A 17 -7.29 -9.34 -4.68
N ARG A 18 -7.25 -10.29 -5.62
CA ARG A 18 -7.77 -11.66 -5.44
C ARG A 18 -6.77 -12.63 -4.83
N VAL A 19 -5.50 -12.23 -4.69
CA VAL A 19 -4.47 -13.05 -4.03
C VAL A 19 -4.90 -13.34 -2.58
N PRO A 20 -5.00 -14.61 -2.15
CA PRO A 20 -5.45 -14.97 -0.80
C PRO A 20 -4.57 -14.38 0.30
N ILE A 21 -5.20 -13.87 1.37
CA ILE A 21 -4.50 -13.31 2.54
C ILE A 21 -4.31 -14.43 3.58
N ASN A 22 -3.37 -15.34 3.30
CA ASN A 22 -3.17 -16.55 4.10
C ASN A 22 -2.38 -16.27 5.40
N LYS A 23 -1.09 -15.91 5.26
CA LYS A 23 -0.19 -15.71 6.40
C LYS A 23 -0.41 -14.36 7.08
N ASN A 24 -0.32 -14.33 8.42
CA ASN A 24 -0.45 -13.07 9.17
C ASN A 24 0.68 -12.08 8.84
N CYS A 25 1.93 -12.55 8.77
CA CYS A 25 3.08 -11.70 8.42
C CYS A 25 2.92 -11.00 7.05
N CYS A 26 2.35 -11.70 6.07
CA CYS A 26 2.07 -11.12 4.75
C CYS A 26 0.93 -10.08 4.79
N ALA A 27 -0.08 -10.29 5.63
CA ALA A 27 -1.16 -9.32 5.82
C ALA A 27 -0.64 -8.03 6.45
N VAL A 28 0.18 -8.15 7.49
CA VAL A 28 0.85 -7.01 8.14
C VAL A 28 1.75 -6.28 7.14
N ALA A 29 2.62 -7.01 6.42
CA ALA A 29 3.55 -6.41 5.46
C ALA A 29 2.83 -5.70 4.30
N GLU A 30 1.75 -6.27 3.78
CA GLU A 30 0.95 -5.62 2.73
C GLU A 30 0.25 -4.36 3.24
N LEU A 31 -0.38 -4.44 4.41
CA LEU A 31 -1.02 -3.27 5.02
C LEU A 31 -0.02 -2.17 5.34
N TYR A 32 1.19 -2.55 5.75
CA TYR A 32 2.30 -1.62 5.96
C TYR A 32 2.69 -0.88 4.68
N GLY A 33 2.87 -1.60 3.56
CA GLY A 33 3.15 -0.97 2.26
C GLY A 33 2.04 -0.04 1.78
N ILE A 34 0.78 -0.41 2.04
CA ILE A 34 -0.40 0.43 1.76
C ILE A 34 -0.34 1.73 2.56
N PHE A 35 -0.10 1.65 3.88
CA PHE A 35 -0.12 2.82 4.76
C PHE A 35 1.07 3.74 4.52
N LEU A 36 2.25 3.19 4.28
CA LEU A 36 3.45 3.98 4.02
C LEU A 36 3.36 4.82 2.73
N TYR A 37 2.49 4.42 1.79
CA TYR A 37 2.18 5.15 0.56
C TYR A 37 0.77 5.78 0.54
N ALA A 38 0.07 5.81 1.68
CA ALA A 38 -1.24 6.43 1.79
C ALA A 38 -1.18 7.94 1.51
N ASN A 39 -2.35 8.55 1.27
CA ASN A 39 -2.41 10.00 1.08
C ASN A 39 -2.02 10.77 2.35
N THR A 40 -2.36 10.19 3.51
CA THR A 40 -1.96 10.66 4.84
C THR A 40 -1.63 9.43 5.67
N PHE A 41 -0.48 9.47 6.35
CA PHE A 41 -0.05 8.47 7.32
C PHE A 41 0.72 9.19 8.43
N ASP A 42 0.02 9.50 9.53
CA ASP A 42 0.59 10.15 10.71
C ASP A 42 -0.14 9.73 11.99
N LEU A 43 0.27 10.30 13.13
CA LEU A 43 -0.26 9.98 14.46
C LEU A 43 -1.69 10.44 14.71
N LYS A 44 -2.26 11.27 13.83
CA LYS A 44 -3.61 11.83 13.97
C LYS A 44 -4.58 11.25 12.94
N GLN A 45 -4.06 10.81 11.81
CA GLN A 45 -4.90 10.30 10.72
C GLN A 45 -4.14 9.37 9.79
N ILE A 46 -4.84 8.31 9.38
CA ILE A 46 -4.50 7.55 8.18
C ILE A 46 -5.64 7.75 7.19
N ARG A 47 -5.31 8.20 5.98
CA ARG A 47 -6.30 8.46 4.94
C ARG A 47 -5.82 7.92 3.60
N ILE A 48 -6.65 7.07 3.02
CA ILE A 48 -6.41 6.45 1.72
C ILE A 48 -7.57 6.81 0.80
N LYS A 49 -7.25 7.22 -0.43
CA LYS A 49 -8.19 7.53 -1.50
C LYS A 49 -7.90 6.62 -2.68
N THR A 50 -8.92 5.95 -3.19
CA THR A 50 -8.82 5.10 -4.39
C THR A 50 -10.11 5.19 -5.21
N GLU A 51 -10.01 4.95 -6.50
CA GLU A 51 -11.16 4.85 -7.41
C GLU A 51 -11.55 3.37 -7.65
N LEU A 52 -10.78 2.42 -7.10
CA LEU A 52 -10.97 0.99 -7.29
C LEU A 52 -11.60 0.34 -6.07
N THR A 53 -12.83 -0.16 -6.23
CA THR A 53 -13.58 -0.88 -5.19
C THR A 53 -12.85 -2.13 -4.70
N SER A 54 -12.16 -2.85 -5.59
CA SER A 54 -11.34 -4.02 -5.25
C SER A 54 -10.23 -3.68 -4.26
N VAL A 55 -9.53 -2.56 -4.49
CA VAL A 55 -8.47 -2.06 -3.61
C VAL A 55 -9.05 -1.63 -2.27
N ALA A 56 -10.15 -0.85 -2.27
CA ALA A 56 -10.78 -0.39 -1.03
C ALA A 56 -11.21 -1.58 -0.14
N LYS A 57 -11.88 -2.58 -0.72
CA LYS A 57 -12.29 -3.79 0.01
C LYS A 57 -11.11 -4.59 0.53
N ARG A 58 -10.01 -4.70 -0.24
CA ARG A 58 -8.81 -5.40 0.21
C ARG A 58 -8.18 -4.73 1.42
N ILE A 59 -8.11 -3.39 1.43
CA ILE A 59 -7.58 -2.64 2.56
C ILE A 59 -8.41 -2.91 3.82
N THR A 60 -9.74 -2.85 3.74
CA THR A 60 -10.59 -3.11 4.91
C THR A 60 -10.46 -4.54 5.41
N MET A 61 -10.36 -5.53 4.52
CA MET A 61 -10.09 -6.93 4.89
C MET A 61 -8.73 -7.11 5.59
N LEU A 62 -7.69 -6.40 5.14
CA LEU A 62 -6.37 -6.42 5.78
C LEU A 62 -6.43 -5.79 7.17
N ILE A 63 -7.09 -4.63 7.32
CA ILE A 63 -7.27 -3.97 8.63
C ILE A 63 -8.03 -4.88 9.59
N GLU A 64 -9.12 -5.49 9.13
CA GLU A 64 -9.90 -6.43 9.94
C GLU A 64 -9.07 -7.64 10.36
N LYS A 65 -8.32 -8.25 9.44
CA LYS A 65 -7.45 -9.39 9.75
C LYS A 65 -6.34 -9.05 10.75
N VAL A 66 -5.69 -7.89 10.59
CA VAL A 66 -4.51 -7.52 11.38
C VAL A 66 -4.90 -6.93 12.74
N PHE A 67 -5.90 -6.05 12.76
CA PHE A 67 -6.25 -5.27 13.95
C PHE A 67 -7.56 -5.69 14.60
N ASN A 68 -8.36 -6.56 13.96
CA ASN A 68 -9.69 -6.96 14.37
C ASN A 68 -10.65 -5.76 14.49
N VAL A 69 -10.56 -4.83 13.54
CA VAL A 69 -11.39 -3.63 13.46
C VAL A 69 -12.01 -3.52 12.08
N HIS A 70 -13.33 -3.27 12.04
CA HIS A 70 -14.04 -2.94 10.82
C HIS A 70 -13.94 -1.45 10.54
N ILE A 71 -13.55 -1.08 9.31
CA ILE A 71 -13.49 0.32 8.86
C ILE A 71 -14.43 0.47 7.67
N GLU A 72 -15.30 1.48 7.73
CA GLU A 72 -16.22 1.81 6.66
C GLU A 72 -15.53 2.50 5.48
N ILE A 73 -15.96 2.17 4.26
CA ILE A 73 -15.54 2.85 3.04
C ILE A 73 -16.53 3.98 2.75
N LYS A 74 -16.05 5.23 2.77
CA LYS A 74 -16.86 6.42 2.46
C LYS A 74 -16.78 6.74 0.97
N ASN A 75 -17.91 7.05 0.34
CA ASN A 75 -17.95 7.60 -1.02
C ASN A 75 -17.88 9.12 -0.97
N ILE A 76 -16.81 9.72 -1.50
CA ILE A 76 -16.64 11.18 -1.58
C ILE A 76 -16.40 11.57 -3.04
N GLY A 77 -17.47 12.03 -3.70
CA GLY A 77 -17.46 12.29 -5.15
C GLY A 77 -17.21 11.01 -5.93
N GLN A 78 -16.18 11.01 -6.79
CA GLN A 78 -15.79 9.84 -7.58
C GLN A 78 -14.78 8.91 -6.86
N ARG A 79 -14.42 9.21 -5.60
CA ARG A 79 -13.39 8.46 -4.86
C ARG A 79 -13.95 7.74 -3.65
N LEU A 80 -13.43 6.54 -3.44
CA LEU A 80 -13.57 5.76 -2.22
C LEU A 80 -12.52 6.22 -1.22
N VAL A 81 -12.94 6.45 0.01
CA VAL A 81 -12.10 6.97 1.08
C VAL A 81 -12.17 6.04 2.29
N ILE A 82 -10.99 5.61 2.74
CA ILE A 82 -10.79 4.91 4.00
C ILE A 82 -10.07 5.89 4.92
N GLU A 83 -10.62 6.08 6.12
CA GLU A 83 -10.13 7.04 7.10
C GLU A 83 -10.10 6.40 8.48
N ILE A 84 -8.97 6.54 9.15
CA ILE A 84 -8.76 6.13 10.54
C ILE A 84 -8.28 7.37 11.30
N ASN A 85 -9.03 7.72 12.34
CA ASN A 85 -8.78 8.86 13.24
C ASN A 85 -9.00 8.48 14.72
N ASP A 86 -9.08 7.18 15.02
CA ASP A 86 -9.16 6.67 16.39
C ASP A 86 -7.75 6.57 16.97
N ASP A 87 -7.47 7.35 18.01
CA ASP A 87 -6.12 7.48 18.59
C ASP A 87 -5.54 6.13 19.06
N LYS A 88 -6.38 5.25 19.64
CA LYS A 88 -5.93 3.93 20.14
C LYS A 88 -5.55 3.01 18.99
N LEU A 89 -6.33 3.01 17.92
CA LEU A 89 -6.01 2.23 16.73
C LEU A 89 -4.77 2.78 16.03
N LEU A 90 -4.62 4.10 15.94
CA LEU A 90 -3.42 4.74 15.37
C LEU A 90 -2.16 4.35 16.16
N GLU A 91 -2.19 4.43 17.48
CA GLU A 91 -1.08 4.00 18.34
C GLU A 91 -0.74 2.51 18.14
N LYS A 92 -1.76 1.65 18.04
CA LYS A 92 -1.59 0.22 17.76
C LYS A 92 -0.94 -0.02 16.39
N ILE A 93 -1.36 0.70 15.36
CA ILE A 93 -0.79 0.62 14.01
C ILE A 93 0.68 1.04 14.00
N MET A 94 0.99 2.17 14.64
CA MET A 94 2.36 2.67 14.71
C MET A 94 3.28 1.68 15.44
N THR A 95 2.81 1.16 16.58
CA THR A 95 3.54 0.15 17.36
C THR A 95 3.77 -1.14 16.57
N GLU A 96 2.74 -1.63 15.86
CA GLU A 96 2.84 -2.82 15.00
C GLU A 96 3.91 -2.65 13.91
N PHE A 97 4.05 -1.45 13.35
CA PHE A 97 5.05 -1.14 12.34
C PHE A 97 6.42 -0.72 12.91
N GLY A 98 6.56 -0.74 14.25
CA GLY A 98 7.80 -0.45 14.95
C GLY A 98 8.16 1.04 15.02
N TYR A 99 7.14 1.93 14.99
CA TYR A 99 7.31 3.36 15.22
C TYR A 99 6.99 3.73 16.67
N ASP A 100 7.69 4.75 17.18
CA ASP A 100 7.32 5.40 18.43
C ASP A 100 6.19 6.43 18.21
N THR A 101 5.68 7.00 19.30
CA THR A 101 4.62 8.02 19.25
C THR A 101 5.14 9.41 18.90
N LYS A 102 6.25 9.52 18.15
CA LYS A 102 6.80 10.80 17.70
C LYS A 102 6.44 11.05 16.23
N PRO A 103 6.16 12.30 15.86
CA PRO A 103 5.86 12.61 14.47
C PRO A 103 7.12 12.52 13.60
N TYR A 104 7.00 11.85 12.46
CA TYR A 104 8.03 11.81 11.41
C TYR A 104 7.60 12.66 10.23
N ILE A 105 8.55 13.36 9.60
CA ILE A 105 8.31 14.05 8.31
C ILE A 105 8.05 13.02 7.19
N SER A 106 8.77 11.90 7.25
CA SER A 106 8.58 10.73 6.40
C SER A 106 8.92 9.51 7.23
N TYR A 107 7.96 8.59 7.34
CA TYR A 107 8.17 7.34 8.07
C TYR A 107 9.15 6.46 7.28
N PRO A 108 10.29 6.04 7.87
CA PRO A 108 11.27 5.21 7.20
C PRO A 108 10.76 3.77 7.05
N LEU A 109 11.28 3.04 6.07
CA LEU A 109 11.01 1.62 5.92
C LEU A 109 11.63 0.85 7.09
N ASN A 110 10.79 0.22 7.91
CA ASN A 110 11.23 -0.74 8.91
C ASN A 110 11.50 -2.09 8.22
N ARG A 111 12.78 -2.42 8.01
CA ARG A 111 13.23 -3.64 7.33
C ARG A 111 12.73 -4.92 8.01
N ASN A 112 12.50 -4.90 9.33
CA ASN A 112 11.99 -6.07 10.06
C ASN A 112 10.60 -6.50 9.57
N MET A 113 9.80 -5.56 9.05
CA MET A 113 8.47 -5.86 8.48
C MET A 113 8.54 -6.59 7.13
N VAL A 114 9.70 -6.59 6.48
CA VAL A 114 9.92 -7.12 5.13
C VAL A 114 11.11 -8.07 5.05
N GLU A 115 11.51 -8.65 6.18
CA GLU A 115 12.68 -9.53 6.28
C GLU A 115 12.53 -10.83 5.47
N GLN A 116 11.31 -11.38 5.41
CA GLN A 116 11.03 -12.59 4.62
C GLN A 116 10.61 -12.21 3.19
N ASP A 117 11.04 -12.99 2.20
CA ASP A 117 10.67 -12.79 0.78
C ASP A 117 9.15 -12.66 0.58
N CYS A 118 8.34 -13.47 1.29
CA CYS A 118 6.89 -13.37 1.19
C CYS A 118 6.32 -12.08 1.78
N CYS A 119 7.00 -11.49 2.77
CA CYS A 119 6.66 -10.20 3.35
C CYS A 119 7.08 -9.06 2.42
N ALA A 120 8.30 -9.10 1.87
CA ALA A 120 8.77 -8.13 0.89
C ALA A 120 7.86 -8.08 -0.35
N ALA A 121 7.48 -9.23 -0.91
CA ALA A 121 6.53 -9.31 -2.01
C ALA A 121 5.13 -8.76 -1.64
N SER A 122 4.67 -9.02 -0.41
CA SER A 122 3.38 -8.53 0.07
C SER A 122 3.39 -7.02 0.33
N PHE A 123 4.47 -6.49 0.87
CA PHE A 123 4.73 -5.06 1.01
C PHE A 123 4.71 -4.36 -0.36
N LEU A 124 5.46 -4.87 -1.33
CA LEU A 124 5.48 -4.30 -2.69
C LEU A 124 4.12 -4.38 -3.38
N ARG A 125 3.33 -5.44 -3.14
CA ARG A 125 1.94 -5.51 -3.58
C ARG A 125 1.13 -4.35 -2.99
N GLY A 126 1.24 -4.10 -1.68
CA GLY A 126 0.58 -2.97 -1.02
C GLY A 126 0.96 -1.62 -1.60
N VAL A 127 2.26 -1.39 -1.79
CA VAL A 127 2.80 -0.19 -2.45
C VAL A 127 2.22 -0.02 -3.86
N PHE A 128 2.22 -1.09 -4.66
CA PHE A 128 1.71 -1.05 -6.03
C PHE A 128 0.20 -0.77 -6.10
N LEU A 129 -0.60 -1.35 -5.20
CA LEU A 129 -2.04 -1.12 -5.16
C LEU A 129 -2.37 0.37 -4.97
N ILE A 130 -1.62 1.06 -4.10
CA ILE A 130 -1.85 2.47 -3.77
C ILE A 130 -1.21 3.43 -4.77
N SER A 131 0.06 3.21 -5.09
CA SER A 131 0.87 4.20 -5.82
C SER A 131 1.51 3.67 -7.10
N GLY A 132 1.24 2.40 -7.44
CA GLY A 132 1.76 1.75 -8.64
C GLY A 132 0.90 1.97 -9.88
N SER A 133 1.54 1.94 -11.05
CA SER A 133 0.88 1.79 -12.35
C SER A 133 1.70 0.91 -13.29
N VAL A 134 1.05 0.21 -14.22
CA VAL A 134 1.74 -0.62 -15.21
C VAL A 134 1.10 -0.50 -16.59
N ALA A 135 1.92 -0.33 -17.61
CA ALA A 135 1.49 -0.26 -19.01
C ALA A 135 1.27 -1.66 -19.61
N SER A 136 0.45 -1.75 -20.67
CA SER A 136 0.27 -3.01 -21.40
C SER A 136 1.61 -3.48 -21.98
N PRO A 137 1.93 -4.79 -21.89
CA PRO A 137 3.20 -5.32 -22.39
C PRO A 137 3.35 -5.19 -23.92
N ASP A 138 2.25 -4.98 -24.66
CA ASP A 138 2.23 -4.94 -26.14
C ASP A 138 3.06 -3.81 -26.77
N LYS A 139 3.46 -2.80 -25.99
CA LYS A 139 4.28 -1.67 -26.47
C LYS A 139 5.67 -1.68 -25.83
N LYS A 140 5.72 -1.51 -24.50
CA LYS A 140 6.89 -1.66 -23.63
C LYS A 140 6.38 -1.91 -22.22
N SER A 141 6.83 -2.99 -21.57
CA SER A 141 6.54 -3.23 -20.16
C SER A 141 7.16 -2.12 -19.32
N HIS A 142 6.31 -1.27 -18.75
CA HIS A 142 6.72 -0.18 -17.88
C HIS A 142 5.88 -0.21 -16.62
N LEU A 143 6.55 -0.25 -15.46
CA LEU A 143 5.94 -0.17 -14.14
C LEU A 143 6.51 1.06 -13.43
N GLU A 144 5.61 1.86 -12.88
CA GLU A 144 5.95 3.05 -12.11
C GLU A 144 5.38 2.94 -10.70
N ILE A 145 6.09 3.48 -9.72
CA ILE A 145 5.59 3.68 -8.36
C ILE A 145 5.81 5.15 -8.00
N LYS A 146 4.72 5.87 -7.74
CA LYS A 146 4.80 7.25 -7.26
C LYS A 146 5.23 7.27 -5.78
N CYS A 147 6.25 8.05 -5.44
CA CYS A 147 6.70 8.23 -4.06
C CYS A 147 6.78 9.71 -3.71
N SER A 148 6.21 10.11 -2.57
CA SER A 148 6.15 11.53 -2.15
C SER A 148 7.40 11.99 -1.41
N HIS A 149 8.24 11.07 -0.92
CA HIS A 149 9.41 11.38 -0.10
C HIS A 149 10.65 10.66 -0.63
N ILE A 150 11.67 11.41 -1.02
CA ILE A 150 12.89 10.86 -1.62
C ILE A 150 13.64 9.89 -0.67
N ALA A 151 13.58 10.13 0.64
CA ALA A 151 14.19 9.26 1.64
C ALA A 151 13.54 7.87 1.70
N LEU A 152 12.21 7.82 1.67
CA LEU A 152 11.46 6.57 1.58
C LEU A 152 11.70 5.88 0.22
N CYS A 153 11.67 6.64 -0.87
CA CYS A 153 11.93 6.14 -2.22
C CYS A 153 13.26 5.38 -2.30
N ARG A 154 14.34 5.95 -1.77
CA ARG A 154 15.67 5.32 -1.73
C ARG A 154 15.68 4.01 -0.93
N GLN A 155 14.95 3.94 0.17
CA GLN A 155 14.85 2.72 0.99
C GLN A 155 14.09 1.61 0.28
N VAL A 156 12.99 1.95 -0.42
CA VAL A 156 12.23 0.99 -1.22
C VAL A 156 13.04 0.54 -2.45
N ILE A 157 13.80 1.45 -3.08
CA ILE A 157 14.76 1.07 -4.14
C ILE A 157 15.79 0.08 -3.62
N SER A 158 16.37 0.32 -2.44
CA SER A 158 17.29 -0.65 -1.83
C SER A 158 16.63 -2.00 -1.61
N LEU A 159 15.40 -2.04 -1.07
CA LEU A 159 14.65 -3.30 -0.94
C LEU A 159 14.44 -3.99 -2.30
N MET A 160 14.11 -3.25 -3.35
CA MET A 160 13.94 -3.81 -4.69
C MET A 160 15.24 -4.40 -5.24
N LEU A 161 16.37 -3.73 -5.01
CA LEU A 161 17.70 -4.23 -5.40
C LEU A 161 18.04 -5.53 -4.66
N ASP A 162 17.73 -5.63 -3.36
CA ASP A 162 17.92 -6.84 -2.57
C ASP A 162 17.13 -8.04 -3.16
N LEU A 163 16.00 -7.76 -3.82
CA LEU A 163 15.15 -8.74 -4.53
C LEU A 163 15.58 -8.99 -5.99
N GLY A 164 16.69 -8.42 -6.45
CA GLY A 164 17.16 -8.52 -7.83
C GLY A 164 16.34 -7.71 -8.84
N ILE A 165 15.60 -6.70 -8.38
CA ILE A 165 14.83 -5.76 -9.22
C ILE A 165 15.61 -4.45 -9.30
N GLU A 166 15.85 -3.95 -10.52
CA GLU A 166 16.64 -2.74 -10.76
C GLU A 166 15.76 -1.54 -11.18
N PRO A 167 15.09 -0.85 -10.23
CA PRO A 167 14.27 0.31 -10.55
C PRO A 167 15.14 1.53 -10.90
N LYS A 168 14.61 2.40 -11.76
CA LYS A 168 15.18 3.73 -12.01
C LYS A 168 14.36 4.78 -11.29
N MET A 169 15.03 5.68 -10.56
CA MET A 169 14.38 6.84 -9.94
C MET A 169 14.29 7.97 -10.96
N LEU A 170 13.07 8.46 -11.21
CA LEU A 170 12.81 9.66 -11.99
C LEU A 170 12.54 10.80 -11.02
N THR A 171 13.24 11.92 -11.17
CA THR A 171 13.12 13.14 -10.34
C THR A 171 12.41 14.24 -11.09
#